data_AF-A0A4S4EMF3-F1
#
_entry.id   AF-A0A4S4EMF3-F1
#
_cell.length_a   1.000
_cell.length_b   1.000
_cell.length_c   1.000
_cell.angle_alpha   90.00
_cell.angle_beta   90.00
_cell.angle_gamma   90.00
#
_symmetry.space_group_name_H-M   'P 1'
#
loop_
_entity.id
_entity.type
_entity.pdbx_description
1 polymer ?
#
loop_
_entity_poly.entity_id
_entity_poly.type
_entity_poly.pdbx_seq_one_letter_code
_entity_poly.pdbx_strand_id
1 'polypeptide(L)'
;MPTISSNPIYNFTFVLNQNETYFNYDLLNSSVVTRMVMNQDGVLRRMAWIEGSSTSWVEHLTTEITNCDTFASCGPYGLCTVSNSPECGCLQGFELKFPKDWGMDWSNGCVRRTPLNCSGVNGDKFWKYSGVKVPDRKFIRAEQGIREIRKPIQSSPIR
;
A
#
# COMPACT_ATOMS: atom_id res chain seq x y z
N MET A 1 1.63 -0.72 -8.72
CA MET A 1 2.66 -0.06 -7.87
C MET A 1 4.00 -0.06 -8.61
N PRO A 2 4.93 0.90 -8.40
CA PRO A 2 6.21 0.84 -9.08
C PRO A 2 6.93 -0.44 -8.65
N THR A 3 7.12 -1.32 -9.63
CA THR A 3 7.91 -2.54 -9.49
C THR A 3 9.37 -2.14 -9.33
N ILE A 4 10.10 -2.83 -8.45
CA ILE A 4 11.53 -2.59 -8.19
C ILE A 4 12.40 -2.93 -9.43
N SER A 5 11.80 -3.50 -10.49
CA SER A 5 12.43 -3.75 -11.77
C SER A 5 12.56 -2.48 -12.63
N SER A 6 13.70 -2.34 -13.30
CA SER A 6 13.92 -1.32 -14.33
C SER A 6 12.87 -1.43 -15.42
N ASN A 7 12.20 -0.31 -15.75
CA ASN A 7 11.25 -0.24 -16.85
C ASN A 7 12.00 0.21 -18.11
N PRO A 8 12.01 -0.57 -19.21
CA PRO A 8 12.76 -0.21 -20.42
C PRO A 8 12.11 0.91 -21.25
N ILE A 9 10.88 1.31 -20.93
CA ILE A 9 10.07 2.29 -21.69
C ILE A 9 10.22 3.69 -21.10
N TYR A 10 10.19 3.83 -19.76
CA TYR A 10 10.23 5.14 -19.10
C TYR A 10 10.89 5.09 -17.73
N ASN A 11 11.52 6.20 -17.37
CA ASN A 11 11.88 6.51 -15.99
C ASN A 11 10.75 7.28 -15.31
N PHE A 12 10.68 7.20 -13.99
CA PHE A 12 9.73 8.00 -13.21
C PHE A 12 10.45 8.77 -12.12
N THR A 13 9.92 9.95 -11.82
CA THR A 13 10.38 10.80 -10.73
C THR A 13 9.19 11.19 -9.87
N PHE A 14 9.41 11.14 -8.55
CA PHE A 14 8.45 11.65 -7.58
C PHE A 14 9.11 12.80 -6.83
N VAL A 15 8.56 13.99 -7.01
CA VAL A 15 9.06 15.20 -6.37
C VAL A 15 8.15 15.52 -5.20
N LEU A 16 8.75 15.66 -4.03
CA LEU A 16 8.10 16.06 -2.80
C LEU A 16 8.99 17.10 -2.11
N ASN A 17 8.63 18.37 -2.23
CA ASN A 17 9.31 19.47 -1.56
C ASN A 17 8.29 20.47 -1.00
N GLN A 18 8.76 21.61 -0.47
CA GLN A 18 7.89 22.61 0.16
C GLN A 18 6.97 23.36 -0.82
N ASN A 19 7.32 23.38 -2.11
CA ASN A 19 6.63 24.17 -3.13
C ASN A 19 5.70 23.31 -3.98
N GLU A 20 6.13 22.09 -4.30
CA GLU A 20 5.46 21.23 -5.26
C GLU A 20 5.49 19.77 -4.84
N THR A 21 4.41 19.08 -5.20
CA THR A 21 4.29 17.62 -5.06
C THR A 21 3.71 17.10 -6.35
N TYR A 22 4.52 16.38 -7.11
CA TYR A 22 4.08 15.83 -8.39
C TYR A 22 4.82 14.54 -8.73
N PHE A 23 4.20 13.80 -9.63
CA PHE A 23 4.77 12.62 -10.25
C PHE A 23 5.01 12.93 -11.73
N ASN A 24 6.21 12.67 -12.22
CA ASN A 24 6.56 12.81 -13.63
C ASN A 24 7.14 11.51 -14.17
N TYR A 25 7.11 11.36 -15.50
CA TYR A 25 7.77 10.27 -16.20
C TYR A 25 8.46 10.79 -17.45
N ASP A 26 9.62 10.22 -17.76
CA ASP A 26 10.42 10.56 -18.92
C ASP A 26 10.60 9.30 -19.77
N LEU A 27 10.33 9.40 -21.07
CA LEU A 27 10.47 8.30 -22.01
C LEU A 27 11.96 7.99 -22.24
N LEU A 28 12.32 6.72 -22.13
CA LEU A 28 13.66 6.23 -22.45
C LEU A 28 13.82 5.91 -23.94
N ASN A 29 12.72 5.54 -24.59
CA ASN A 29 12.68 5.22 -26.01
C ASN A 29 11.57 6.05 -26.70
N SER A 30 11.96 6.88 -27.66
CA SER A 30 11.03 7.74 -28.41
C SER A 30 10.12 6.98 -29.38
N SER A 31 10.45 5.73 -29.73
CA SER A 31 9.60 4.86 -30.58
C SER A 31 8.38 4.30 -29.85
N VAL A 32 8.29 4.53 -28.53
CA VAL A 32 7.15 4.14 -27.71
C VAL A 32 6.57 5.37 -27.04
N VAL A 33 5.33 5.71 -27.38
CA VAL A 33 4.57 6.75 -26.68
C VAL A 33 3.77 6.09 -25.57
N THR A 34 3.79 6.64 -24.35
CA THR A 34 2.96 6.16 -23.24
C THR A 34 2.16 7.28 -22.62
N ARG A 35 0.99 6.95 -22.06
CA ARG A 35 0.15 7.88 -21.29
C ARG A 35 -0.56 7.16 -20.15
N MET A 36 -0.84 7.88 -19.08
CA MET A 36 -1.72 7.42 -18.00
C MET A 36 -3.12 7.98 -18.24
N VAL A 37 -4.15 7.13 -18.20
CA VAL A 37 -5.54 7.48 -18.47
C VAL A 37 -6.42 6.91 -17.36
N MET A 38 -7.19 7.77 -16.71
CA MET A 38 -8.26 7.36 -15.82
C MET A 38 -9.51 7.12 -16.66
N ASN A 39 -10.07 5.91 -16.60
CA ASN A 39 -11.26 5.57 -17.38
C ASN A 39 -12.53 5.76 -16.54
N GLN A 40 -13.69 5.55 -17.16
CA GLN A 40 -15.00 5.76 -16.55
C GLN A 40 -15.28 4.82 -15.36
N ASP A 41 -14.57 3.70 -15.27
CA ASP A 41 -14.60 2.77 -14.13
C ASP A 41 -13.77 3.24 -12.93
N GLY A 42 -13.11 4.41 -13.03
CA GLY A 42 -12.25 4.95 -11.98
C GLY A 42 -10.86 4.30 -11.92
N VAL A 43 -10.55 3.36 -12.81
CA VAL A 43 -9.27 2.65 -12.82
C VAL A 43 -8.26 3.39 -13.69
N LEU A 44 -7.09 3.65 -13.09
CA LEU A 44 -5.98 4.30 -13.76
C LEU A 44 -5.17 3.27 -14.55
N ARG A 45 -5.13 3.45 -15.87
CA ARG A 45 -4.42 2.57 -16.80
C ARG A 45 -3.26 3.30 -17.46
N ARG A 46 -2.14 2.61 -17.65
CA ARG A 46 -1.07 3.05 -18.54
C ARG A 46 -1.31 2.45 -19.91
N MET A 47 -1.41 3.31 -20.91
CA MET A 47 -1.51 2.92 -22.31
C MET A 47 -0.17 3.14 -23.00
N ALA A 48 0.15 2.30 -23.98
CA ALA A 48 1.32 2.43 -24.83
C ALA A 48 0.92 2.38 -26.32
N TRP A 49 1.65 3.13 -27.13
CA TRP A 49 1.57 3.10 -28.59
C TRP A 49 2.98 2.83 -29.12
N ILE A 50 3.13 1.73 -29.86
CA ILE A 50 4.41 1.30 -30.41
C ILE A 50 4.38 1.57 -31.91
N GLU A 51 5.24 2.49 -32.36
CA GLU A 51 5.33 2.84 -33.77
C GLU A 51 5.69 1.61 -34.62
N GLY A 52 4.99 1.42 -35.74
CA GLY A 52 5.21 0.29 -36.65
C GLY A 52 4.70 -1.08 -36.17
N SER A 53 4.32 -1.23 -34.90
CA SER A 53 3.83 -2.52 -34.35
C SER A 53 2.36 -2.49 -33.91
N SER A 54 1.84 -1.33 -33.51
CA SER A 54 0.48 -1.18 -33.01
C SER A 54 -0.33 -0.21 -33.86
N THR A 55 -1.58 -0.55 -34.12
CA THR A 55 -2.57 0.32 -34.80
C THR A 55 -3.50 1.03 -33.81
N SER A 56 -3.36 0.77 -32.52
CA SER A 56 -4.17 1.33 -31.45
C SER A 56 -3.38 1.44 -30.13
N TRP A 57 -3.94 2.16 -29.15
CA TRP A 57 -3.41 2.19 -27.79
C TRP A 57 -3.60 0.84 -27.11
N VAL A 58 -2.51 0.25 -26.63
CA VAL A 58 -2.51 -1.03 -25.91
C VAL A 58 -2.36 -0.77 -24.41
N GLU A 59 -3.14 -1.46 -23.58
CA GLU A 59 -2.98 -1.41 -22.13
C GLU A 59 -1.67 -2.09 -21.73
N HIS A 60 -0.82 -1.35 -21.02
CA HIS A 60 0.47 -1.84 -20.54
C HIS A 60 0.44 -2.18 -19.05
N LEU A 61 -0.22 -1.35 -18.23
CA LEU A 61 -0.31 -1.53 -16.77
C LEU A 61 -1.65 -1.01 -16.25
N THR A 62 -2.16 -1.62 -15.18
CA THR A 62 -3.33 -1.14 -14.40
C THR A 62 -2.96 -0.97 -12.92
N THR A 63 -3.67 -0.10 -12.20
CA THR A 63 -3.44 0.11 -10.75
C THR A 63 -4.06 -0.96 -9.86
N GLU A 64 -5.09 -1.67 -10.35
CA GLU A 64 -5.78 -2.73 -9.62
C GLU A 64 -5.46 -4.08 -10.27
N ILE A 65 -4.32 -4.66 -9.89
CA ILE A 65 -3.83 -5.91 -10.49
C ILE A 65 -4.48 -7.11 -9.78
N THR A 66 -4.74 -6.96 -8.49
CA THR A 66 -5.25 -8.02 -7.63
C THR A 66 -6.38 -7.50 -6.74
N ASN A 67 -7.18 -8.41 -6.18
CA ASN A 67 -8.24 -8.06 -5.22
C ASN A 67 -7.71 -7.32 -3.97
N CYS A 68 -6.41 -7.46 -3.66
CA CYS A 68 -5.74 -6.75 -2.57
C CYS A 68 -5.38 -5.29 -2.89
N ASP A 69 -5.46 -4.86 -4.14
CA ASP A 69 -5.22 -3.47 -4.53
C ASP A 69 -6.42 -2.57 -4.28
N THR A 70 -7.63 -3.17 -4.23
CA THR A 70 -8.87 -2.47 -3.88
C THR A 70 -8.77 -1.87 -2.48
N PHE A 71 -9.23 -0.63 -2.35
CA PHE A 71 -9.14 0.09 -1.08
C PHE A 71 -9.96 -0.63 0.01
N ALA A 72 -9.33 -0.90 1.15
CA ALA A 72 -9.95 -1.53 2.32
C ALA A 72 -10.59 -2.91 2.06
N SER A 73 -10.06 -3.72 1.12
CA SER A 73 -10.50 -5.11 0.90
C SER A 73 -10.50 -5.94 2.18
N CYS A 74 -9.49 -5.74 3.03
CA CYS A 74 -9.49 -6.24 4.40
C CYS A 74 -9.70 -5.05 5.36
N GLY A 75 -10.56 -5.25 6.37
CA GLY A 75 -10.81 -4.24 7.39
C GLY A 75 -9.60 -3.93 8.27
N PRO A 76 -9.76 -3.06 9.28
CA PRO A 76 -8.67 -2.62 10.15
C PRO A 76 -7.85 -3.77 10.74
N TYR A 77 -6.52 -3.63 10.76
CA TYR A 77 -5.58 -4.66 11.25
C TYR A 77 -5.66 -6.02 10.54
N GLY A 78 -6.32 -6.08 9.37
CA GLY A 78 -6.25 -7.18 8.43
C GLY A 78 -5.12 -7.01 7.43
N LEU A 79 -4.57 -8.12 6.96
CA LEU A 79 -3.56 -8.21 5.90
C LEU A 79 -4.17 -8.97 4.72
N CYS A 80 -4.15 -8.34 3.54
CA CYS A 80 -4.55 -8.98 2.29
C CYS A 80 -3.35 -9.68 1.65
N THR A 81 -3.47 -10.98 1.39
CA THR A 81 -2.44 -11.81 0.76
C THR A 81 -3.06 -12.57 -0.40
N VAL A 82 -2.67 -12.21 -1.63
CA VAL A 82 -3.25 -12.72 -2.89
C VAL A 82 -3.17 -14.26 -2.99
N SER A 83 -2.15 -14.88 -2.40
CA SER A 83 -1.96 -16.33 -2.42
C SER A 83 -2.74 -17.10 -1.35
N ASN A 84 -3.44 -16.43 -0.44
CA ASN A 84 -4.16 -17.08 0.66
C ASN A 84 -5.63 -17.33 0.30
N SER A 85 -6.21 -18.37 0.91
CA SER A 85 -7.66 -18.60 0.90
C SER A 85 -8.12 -18.84 2.34
N PRO A 86 -8.82 -17.88 2.97
CA PRO A 86 -9.19 -16.55 2.45
C PRO A 86 -8.00 -15.62 2.18
N GLU A 87 -8.18 -14.66 1.27
CA GLU A 87 -7.14 -13.65 0.98
C GLU A 87 -6.83 -12.76 2.20
N CYS A 88 -7.85 -12.46 3.00
CA CYS A 88 -7.71 -11.68 4.23
C CYS A 88 -7.35 -12.56 5.42
N GLY A 89 -6.43 -12.07 6.25
CA GLY A 89 -6.09 -12.65 7.54
C GLY A 89 -5.77 -11.55 8.56
N CYS A 90 -5.89 -11.85 9.86
CA CYS A 90 -5.49 -10.89 10.89
C CYS A 90 -3.97 -10.81 11.03
N LEU A 91 -3.46 -9.62 11.38
CA LEU A 91 -2.07 -9.48 11.82
C LEU A 91 -1.80 -10.35 13.06
N GLN A 92 -0.53 -10.67 13.29
CA GLN A 92 -0.08 -11.50 14.39
C GLN A 92 -0.39 -10.81 15.72
N GLY A 93 -1.04 -11.53 16.63
CA GLY A 93 -1.56 -10.99 17.88
C GLY A 93 -2.94 -10.33 17.76
N PHE A 94 -3.59 -10.44 16.60
CA PHE A 94 -4.96 -10.00 16.37
C PHE A 94 -5.88 -11.18 16.03
N GLU A 95 -7.18 -10.98 16.22
CA GLU A 95 -8.25 -11.93 15.91
C GLU A 95 -9.45 -11.21 15.30
N LEU A 96 -10.33 -11.95 14.63
CA LEU A 96 -11.52 -11.37 14.02
C LEU A 96 -12.37 -10.69 15.09
N LYS A 97 -12.79 -9.45 14.82
CA LYS A 97 -13.66 -8.70 15.73
C LYS A 97 -14.98 -9.42 15.97
N PHE A 98 -15.53 -10.01 14.91
CA PHE A 98 -16.76 -10.80 14.95
C PHE A 98 -16.52 -12.10 14.21
N PRO A 99 -16.25 -13.20 14.93
CA PRO A 99 -16.25 -14.53 14.34
C PRO A 99 -17.67 -14.81 13.83
N LYS A 100 -17.84 -14.93 12.50
CA LYS A 100 -19.11 -15.38 11.92
C LYS A 100 -18.99 -16.86 11.59
N ASP A 101 -19.98 -17.65 12.00
CA ASP A 101 -20.01 -19.07 11.70
C ASP A 101 -20.20 -19.34 10.19
N TRP A 102 -20.86 -18.44 9.44
CA TRP A 102 -21.43 -18.77 8.10
C TRP A 102 -20.96 -17.83 6.96
N GLY A 103 -19.93 -17.00 7.16
CA GLY A 103 -19.41 -16.15 6.08
C GLY A 103 -18.29 -15.21 6.51
N MET A 104 -17.29 -15.04 5.64
CA MET A 104 -16.09 -14.24 5.89
C MET A 104 -16.29 -12.77 5.55
N ASP A 105 -16.96 -12.06 6.45
CA ASP A 105 -17.07 -10.60 6.40
C ASP A 105 -15.87 -9.96 7.11
N TRP A 106 -14.88 -9.54 6.31
CA TRP A 106 -13.64 -8.92 6.80
C TRP A 106 -13.75 -7.40 7.00
N SER A 107 -14.91 -6.78 6.73
CA SER A 107 -15.10 -5.33 6.79
C SER A 107 -14.86 -4.75 8.19
N ASN A 108 -15.24 -5.51 9.22
CA ASN A 108 -15.04 -5.16 10.62
C ASN A 108 -13.59 -5.33 11.09
N GLY A 109 -12.76 -6.00 10.29
CA GLY A 109 -11.35 -6.24 10.56
C GLY A 109 -11.10 -7.06 11.82
N CYS A 110 -9.97 -6.77 12.45
CA CYS A 110 -9.43 -7.53 13.55
C CYS A 110 -9.21 -6.64 14.79
N VAL A 111 -9.22 -7.27 15.96
CA VAL A 111 -8.94 -6.66 17.26
C VAL A 111 -7.74 -7.35 17.91
N ARG A 112 -7.05 -6.64 18.80
CA ARG A 112 -5.92 -7.23 19.54
C ARG A 112 -6.42 -8.34 20.45
N ARG A 113 -5.73 -9.48 20.44
CA ARG A 113 -5.98 -10.59 21.38
C ARG A 113 -5.62 -10.24 22.82
N THR A 114 -4.67 -9.32 22.99
CA THR A 114 -4.16 -8.91 24.31
C THR A 114 -4.12 -7.39 24.39
N PRO A 115 -4.64 -6.78 25.48
CA PRO A 115 -4.50 -5.35 25.74
C PRO A 115 -3.03 -4.91 25.76
N LEU A 116 -2.79 -3.66 25.34
CA LEU A 116 -1.47 -3.04 25.39
C LEU A 116 -1.03 -2.81 26.84
N ASN A 117 0.27 -2.97 27.07
CA ASN A 117 0.92 -2.55 28.32
C ASN A 117 2.10 -1.61 27.99
N CYS A 118 1.81 -0.31 28.08
CA CYS A 118 2.78 0.75 27.83
C CYS A 118 3.85 0.89 28.92
N SER A 119 3.73 0.17 30.05
CA SER A 119 4.58 0.36 31.23
C SER A 119 5.53 -0.81 31.48
N GLY A 120 6.83 -0.50 31.68
CA GLY A 120 7.84 -1.42 32.21
C GLY A 120 8.80 -2.05 31.19
N VAL A 121 9.80 -2.76 31.72
CA VAL A 121 10.90 -3.43 30.99
C VAL A 121 10.39 -4.58 30.09
N ASN A 122 9.20 -5.11 30.38
CA ASN A 122 8.48 -6.12 29.60
C ASN A 122 7.28 -5.54 28.83
N GLY A 123 7.29 -4.24 28.52
CA GLY A 123 6.22 -3.55 27.82
C GLY A 123 6.01 -4.04 26.38
N ASP A 124 5.12 -3.34 25.66
CA ASP A 124 4.70 -3.71 24.32
C ASP A 124 5.85 -3.93 23.33
N LYS A 125 5.66 -4.95 22.47
CA LYS A 125 6.60 -5.32 21.41
C LYS A 125 5.94 -5.21 20.05
N PHE A 126 6.77 -5.09 19.02
CA PHE A 126 6.32 -4.94 17.63
C PHE A 126 6.66 -6.17 16.79
N TRP A 127 5.68 -6.64 16.02
CA TRP A 127 5.91 -7.58 14.94
C TRP A 127 6.46 -6.85 13.71
N LYS A 128 7.53 -7.38 13.11
CA LYS A 128 8.08 -6.86 11.87
C LYS A 128 7.44 -7.58 10.68
N TYR A 129 6.77 -6.81 9.83
CA TYR A 129 6.31 -7.27 8.52
C TYR A 129 7.25 -6.77 7.42
N SER A 130 7.47 -7.59 6.40
CA SER A 130 8.27 -7.26 5.23
C SER A 130 7.48 -7.60 3.97
N GLY A 131 7.72 -6.89 2.87
CA GLY A 131 6.98 -7.13 1.62
C GLY A 131 5.50 -6.72 1.66
N VAL A 132 5.11 -5.84 2.60
CA VAL A 132 3.73 -5.36 2.75
C VAL A 132 3.61 -3.92 2.24
N LYS A 133 2.46 -3.60 1.63
CA LYS A 133 2.06 -2.22 1.35
C LYS A 133 1.80 -1.51 2.68
N VAL A 134 2.35 -0.30 2.84
CA VAL A 134 2.13 0.50 4.06
C VAL A 134 0.65 0.86 4.22
N PRO A 135 0.13 0.92 5.46
CA PRO A 135 -1.26 1.31 5.71
C PRO A 135 -1.50 2.78 5.34
N ASP A 136 -2.78 3.16 5.27
CA ASP A 136 -3.19 4.54 4.98
C ASP A 136 -2.49 5.56 5.91
N ARG A 137 -2.01 6.65 5.31
CA ARG A 137 -1.09 7.61 5.92
C ARG A 137 -1.76 8.74 6.68
N LYS A 138 -3.11 8.76 6.77
CA LYS A 138 -3.88 9.82 7.44
C LYS A 138 -3.39 10.17 8.85
N PHE A 139 -2.76 9.21 9.55
CA PHE A 139 -2.22 9.40 10.90
C PHE A 139 -0.71 9.10 11.03
N ILE A 140 0.02 9.02 9.91
CA ILE A 140 1.46 8.72 9.92
C ILE A 140 2.26 10.02 9.83
N ARG A 141 3.09 10.28 10.85
CA ARG A 141 4.14 11.31 10.79
C ARG A 141 5.40 10.73 10.16
N ALA A 142 5.99 11.47 9.23
CA ALA A 142 7.31 11.13 8.69
C ALA A 142 8.36 11.59 9.70
N GLU A 143 9.04 10.64 10.34
CA GLU A 143 10.14 10.87 11.28
C GLU A 143 11.48 10.43 10.68
N GLN A 144 12.58 11.01 11.16
CA GLN A 144 13.92 10.71 10.67
C GLN A 144 14.48 9.43 11.31
N GLY A 145 14.14 8.27 10.74
CA GLY A 145 14.87 7.02 10.93
C GLY A 145 14.23 5.97 11.86
N ILE A 146 14.37 4.69 11.48
CA ILE A 146 13.71 3.54 12.13
C ILE A 146 14.14 3.35 13.60
N ARG A 147 15.38 3.72 13.95
CA ARG A 147 15.91 3.55 15.32
C ARG A 147 15.29 4.53 16.31
N GLU A 148 14.90 5.72 15.84
CA GLU A 148 14.29 6.74 16.70
C GLU A 148 12.83 6.41 17.01
N ILE A 149 12.12 5.82 16.04
CA ILE A 149 10.70 5.42 16.17
C ILE A 149 10.49 4.27 17.17
N ARG A 150 11.51 3.45 17.41
CA ARG A 150 11.42 2.30 18.35
C ARG A 150 11.65 2.68 19.81
N LYS A 151 12.00 3.92 20.11
CA LYS A 151 12.06 4.38 21.50
C LYS A 151 10.63 4.39 22.06
N PRO A 152 10.44 4.04 23.34
CA PRO A 152 9.12 4.15 23.96
C PRO A 152 8.61 5.57 23.75
N ILE A 153 7.37 5.69 23.26
CA ILE A 153 6.68 6.98 23.10
C ILE A 153 6.60 7.58 24.50
N GLN A 154 7.56 8.44 24.86
CA GLN A 154 7.45 9.24 26.06
C GLN A 154 6.28 10.18 25.80
N SER A 155 5.17 9.94 26.50
CA SER A 155 4.04 10.85 26.55
C SER A 155 4.59 12.24 26.90
N SER A 156 4.60 13.15 25.93
CA SER A 156 4.79 14.57 26.25
C SER A 156 3.60 14.97 27.13
N PRO A 157 3.81 15.70 28.24
CA PRO A 157 2.70 16.16 29.05
C PRO A 157 1.83 17.07 28.20
N ILE A 158 0.53 16.75 28.18
CA ILE A 158 -0.51 17.65 27.67
C ILE A 158 -0.40 18.92 28.51
N ARG A 159 -0.05 20.04 27.87
CA ARG A 159 -0.10 21.37 28.49
C ARG A 159 -1.51 21.91 28.39
#